data_AF-A0A7W5H1G2-F1
#
_entry.id   AF-A0A7W5H1G2-F1
#
_cell.length_a   1.000
_cell.length_b   1.000
_cell.length_c   1.000
_cell.angle_alpha   90.00
_cell.angle_beta   90.00
_cell.angle_gamma   90.00
#
_symmetry.space_group_name_H-M   'P 1'
#
loop_
_entity.id
_entity.type
_entity.pdbx_description
1 polymer ?
#
loop_
_entity_poly.entity_id
_entity_poly.type
_entity_poly.pdbx_seq_one_letter_code
_entity_poly.pdbx_strand_id
1 'polypeptide(L)' 'MAKNIVRGYYDEAYPPIPTKTTMHVRRNVFWQAIQFVVLNIKILRIVAGGHS' A
#
# COMPACT_ATOMS: atom_id res chain seq x y z
N MET A 1 47.14 2.67 -4.17
CA MET A 1 45.93 1.83 -4.12
C MET A 1 44.76 2.67 -4.63
N ALA A 2 44.30 2.42 -5.86
CA ALA A 2 43.24 3.23 -6.47
C ALA A 2 41.91 2.98 -5.75
N LYS A 3 41.34 4.02 -5.15
CA LYS A 3 40.06 3.96 -4.45
C LYS A 3 38.96 3.79 -5.50
N ASN A 4 38.48 2.56 -5.68
CA ASN A 4 37.35 2.26 -6.56
C ASN A 4 36.07 2.77 -5.88
N ILE A 5 35.74 4.05 -6.09
CA ILE A 5 34.49 4.63 -5.62
C ILE A 5 33.35 4.13 -6.53
N VAL A 6 32.85 2.93 -6.23
CA VAL A 6 31.56 2.51 -6.75
C VAL A 6 30.54 3.51 -6.21
N ARG A 7 30.08 4.46 -7.04
CA ARG A 7 28.82 5.18 -6.79
C ARG A 7 27.74 4.12 -6.86
N GLY A 8 27.49 3.46 -5.72
CA GLY A 8 26.28 2.66 -5.56
C GLY A 8 25.13 3.53 -6.03
N TYR A 9 24.38 3.03 -7.00
CA TYR A 9 23.14 3.66 -7.42
C TYR A 9 22.30 3.81 -6.15
N TYR A 10 22.04 5.05 -5.71
CA TYR A 10 21.12 5.30 -4.61
C TYR A 10 19.70 5.12 -5.17
N ASP A 11 19.36 3.89 -5.55
CA ASP A 11 18.01 3.40 -5.85
C ASP A 11 17.30 3.02 -4.55
N GLU A 12 17.58 3.72 -3.45
CA GLU A 12 16.72 3.67 -2.29
C GLU A 12 15.50 4.54 -2.55
N ALA A 13 14.70 4.14 -3.54
CA ALA A 13 13.26 4.38 -3.51
C ALA A 13 12.64 3.56 -2.36
N TYR A 14 13.23 3.66 -1.17
CA TYR A 14 12.69 3.05 0.02
C TYR A 14 11.36 3.76 0.27
N PRO A 15 10.25 3.03 0.37
CA PRO A 15 8.97 3.65 0.58
C PRO A 15 9.06 4.52 1.84
N PRO A 16 8.52 5.76 1.80
CA PRO A 16 8.57 6.62 2.97
C PRO A 16 7.93 5.87 4.13
N ILE A 17 8.69 5.78 5.24
CA ILE A 17 8.20 5.14 6.46
C ILE A 17 6.85 5.76 6.80
N PRO A 18 5.80 4.94 7.01
CA PRO A 18 4.46 5.46 7.17
C PRO A 18 4.41 6.47 8.31
N THR A 19 3.85 7.64 8.03
CA THR A 19 3.70 8.70 9.02
C THR A 19 2.74 8.25 10.13
N LYS A 20 2.81 8.92 11.29
CA LYS A 20 1.90 8.66 12.42
C LYS A 20 0.42 8.72 11.99
N THR A 21 0.08 9.61 11.06
CA THR A 21 -1.27 9.73 10.49
C THR A 21 -1.66 8.50 9.69
N THR A 22 -0.77 8.02 8.81
CA THR A 22 -0.99 6.79 8.04
C THR A 22 -1.20 5.58 8.95
N MET A 23 -0.46 5.51 10.06
CA MET A 23 -0.60 4.44 11.05
C MET A 23 -1.93 4.53 11.83
N HIS A 24 -2.38 5.74 12.18
CA HIS A 24 -3.67 5.94 12.86
C HIS A 24 -4.85 5.52 11.98
N VAL A 25 -4.83 5.93 10.71
CA VAL A 25 -5.86 5.55 9.74
C VAL A 25 -5.88 4.03 9.53
N ARG A 26 -4.70 3.39 9.48
CA ARG A 26 -4.58 1.92 9.39
C ARG A 26 -5.13 1.20 10.62
N ARG A 27 -4.90 1.72 11.83
CA ARG A 27 -5.39 1.09 13.07
C ARG A 27 -6.87 1.41 13.37
N ASN A 28 -7.43 2.45 12.78
CA ASN A 28 -8.81 2.85 13.03
C ASN A 28 -9.81 1.77 12.58
N VAL A 29 -10.52 1.17 13.53
CA VAL A 29 -11.49 0.09 13.29
C VAL A 29 -12.68 0.58 12.45
N PHE A 30 -13.14 1.81 12.65
CA PHE A 30 -14.21 2.39 11.83
C PHE A 30 -13.79 2.51 10.36
N TRP A 31 -12.55 2.96 10.12
CA TRP A 31 -12.01 3.06 8.77
C TRP A 31 -11.80 1.69 8.11
N GLN A 32 -11.34 0.70 8.89
CA GLN A 32 -11.23 -0.68 8.42
C GLN A 32 -12.59 -1.29 8.06
N ALA A 33 -13.65 -1.02 8.83
CA ALA A 33 -15.00 -1.50 8.52
C ALA A 33 -15.52 -0.94 7.18
N ILE A 34 -15.28 0.35 6.90
CA ILE A 34 -15.65 0.96 5.62
C ILE A 34 -14.88 0.31 4.47
N GLN A 35 -13.56 0.14 4.63
CA GLN A 35 -12.73 -0.53 3.61
C GLN A 35 -13.18 -1.97 3.37
N PHE A 36 -13.56 -2.70 4.43
CA PHE A 36 -14.10 -4.05 4.32
C PHE A 36 -15.37 -4.08 3.45
N VAL A 37 -16.35 -3.21 3.73
CA VAL A 37 -17.59 -3.16 2.94
C VAL A 37 -17.31 -2.81 1.47
N VAL A 38 -16.49 -1.78 1.22
CA VAL A 38 -16.15 -1.35 -0.15
C VAL A 38 -15.44 -2.45 -0.93
N LEU A 39 -14.50 -3.17 -0.30
CA LEU A 39 -13.78 -4.27 -0.93
C LEU A 39 -14.73 -5.41 -1.30
N ASN A 40 -15.60 -5.82 -0.38
CA ASN A 40 -16.57 -6.89 -0.63
C ASN A 40 -17.55 -6.52 -1.75
N ILE A 41 -18.05 -5.28 -1.79
CA ILE A 41 -18.92 -4.80 -2.88
C ILE A 41 -18.19 -4.85 -4.23
N LYS A 42 -16.92 -4.43 -4.28
CA LYS A 42 -16.13 -4.51 -5.53
C LYS A 42 -15.94 -5.94 -6.00
N ILE A 43 -15.63 -6.86 -5.09
CA ILE A 43 -15.48 -8.28 -5.40
C ILE A 43 -16.81 -8.84 -5.93
N LEU A 44 -17.92 -8.58 -5.23
CA LEU A 44 -19.25 -8.99 -5.65
C LEU A 44 -19.62 -8.43 -7.03
N ARG A 45 -19.28 -7.17 -7.32
CA ARG A 45 -19.49 -6.56 -8.64
C ARG A 45 -18.68 -7.25 -9.74
N ILE A 46 -17.43 -7.61 -9.47
CA ILE A 46 -16.59 -8.35 -10.43
C ILE A 46 -17.16 -9.75 -10.65
N VAL A 47 -17.53 -10.45 -9.58
CA VAL A 47 -18.10 -11.82 -9.65
C VAL A 47 -19.44 -11.80 -10.39
N ALA A 48 -20.35 -10.90 -10.02
CA ALA A 48 -21.66 -10.79 -10.65
C ALA A 48 -21.58 -10.28 -12.11
N GLY A 49 -20.66 -9.37 -12.41
CA GLY A 49 -20.47 -8.81 -13.75
C GLY A 49 -19.62 -9.67 -14.68
N GLY A 50 -18.78 -10.57 -14.15
CA GLY A 50 -17.93 -11.47 -14.93
C GLY A 50 -18.64 -12.71 -15.47
N HIS A 51 -19.92 -12.90 -15.12
CA HIS A 51 -20.79 -13.97 -15.64
C HIS A 51 -21.69 -13.51 -16.81
N SER A 52 -21.33 -12.43 -17.52
CA SER A 52 -21.99 -11.99 -18.77
C SER A 52 -20.99 -11.76 -19.88
#